data_AF-A0A963PV52-F1
#
_entry.id   AF-A0A963PV52-F1
#
_cell.length_a   1.000
_cell.length_b   1.000
_cell.length_c   1.000
_cell.angle_alpha   90.00
_cell.angle_beta   90.00
_cell.angle_gamma   90.00
#
_symmetry.space_group_name_H-M   'P 1'
#
loop_
_entity.id
_entity.type
_entity.pdbx_description
1 polymer ?
#
loop_
_entity_poly.entity_id
_entity_poly.type
_entity_poly.pdbx_seq_one_letter_code
_entity_poly.pdbx_strand_id
1 'polypeptide(L)'
;AQVLVGWIQSQDLTAVQFLLLANLMFLLLGCMLDTGVLLLVVLPVLMPAVRLLEIDPVHFGVVAIVNFMIGLVTPPYGLLLFVMSSLAVVPLKDIMAQVWKFLIPLVLVLLLLVLFPSLVLWLPRLAGYGG
;
A
#
# COMPACT_ATOMS: atom_id res chain seq x y z
N ALA A 1 -6.64 6.61 17.99
CA ALA A 1 -7.45 5.44 17.58
C ALA A 1 -8.96 5.70 17.68
N GLN A 2 -9.52 6.04 18.85
CA GLN A 2 -10.97 6.27 19.03
C GLN A 2 -11.55 7.46 18.23
N VAL A 3 -10.78 8.55 18.03
CA VAL A 3 -11.21 9.72 17.22
C VAL A 3 -11.37 9.35 15.73
N LEU A 4 -10.52 8.48 15.20
CA LEU A 4 -10.60 7.98 13.82
C LEU A 4 -11.83 7.07 13.64
N VAL A 5 -12.14 6.23 14.63
CA VAL A 5 -13.33 5.36 14.61
C VAL A 5 -14.62 6.18 14.65
N GLY A 6 -14.67 7.25 15.45
CA GLY A 6 -15.81 8.17 15.50
C GLY A 6 -16.02 8.99 14.21
N TRP A 7 -14.95 9.30 13.48
CA TRP A 7 -15.03 9.98 12.18
C TRP A 7 -15.44 9.04 11.03
N ILE A 8 -15.10 7.75 11.11
CA ILE A 8 -15.51 6.73 10.13
C ILE A 8 -17.00 6.38 10.30
N GLN A 9 -17.49 6.30 11.55
CA GLN A 9 -18.90 6.02 11.83
C GLN A 9 -19.85 7.19 11.52
N SER A 10 -19.36 8.43 11.47
CA SER A 10 -20.20 9.59 11.12
C SER A 10 -20.37 9.84 9.63
N GLN A 11 -19.65 9.09 8.77
CA GLN A 11 -19.59 9.32 7.32
C GLN A 11 -20.11 8.15 6.46
N ASP A 12 -20.65 7.07 7.06
CA ASP A 12 -21.14 5.88 6.33
C ASP A 12 -20.13 5.34 5.30
N LEU A 13 -18.84 5.38 5.62
CA LEU A 13 -17.80 5.00 4.67
C LEU A 13 -17.83 3.49 4.42
N THR A 14 -18.14 3.10 3.17
CA THR A 14 -18.13 1.70 2.74
C THR A 14 -16.69 1.16 2.73
N ALA A 15 -16.48 -0.15 2.94
CA ALA A 15 -15.15 -0.79 2.99
C ALA A 15 -14.21 -0.39 1.82
N VAL A 16 -14.78 -0.15 0.65
CA VAL A 16 -14.08 0.31 -0.56
C VAL A 16 -13.55 1.75 -0.42
N GLN A 17 -14.32 2.66 0.19
CA GLN A 17 -13.91 4.05 0.41
C GLN A 17 -12.79 4.15 1.45
N PHE A 18 -12.85 3.33 2.51
CA PHE A 18 -11.74 3.23 3.47
C PHE A 18 -10.47 2.67 2.81
N LEU A 19 -10.60 1.62 2.00
CA LEU A 19 -9.47 1.05 1.25
C LEU A 19 -8.84 2.07 0.30
N LEU A 20 -9.64 2.86 -0.42
CA LEU A 20 -9.16 3.92 -1.31
C LEU A 20 -8.44 5.05 -0.56
N LEU A 21 -9.01 5.51 0.56
CA LEU A 21 -8.41 6.56 1.39
C LEU A 21 -7.10 6.07 2.01
N ALA A 22 -7.09 4.84 2.54
CA ALA A 22 -5.89 4.19 3.05
C ALA A 22 -4.85 4.04 1.94
N ASN A 23 -5.27 3.65 0.72
CA ASN A 23 -4.38 3.54 -0.44
C ASN A 23 -3.68 4.86 -0.75
N LEU A 24 -4.43 5.96 -0.77
CA LEU A 24 -3.91 7.29 -1.05
C LEU A 24 -2.96 7.77 0.05
N MET A 25 -3.33 7.55 1.32
CA MET A 25 -2.45 7.80 2.47
C MET A 25 -1.17 6.98 2.38
N PHE A 26 -1.27 5.72 1.98
CA PHE A 26 -0.12 4.82 1.87
C PHE A 26 0.81 5.21 0.74
N LEU A 27 0.27 5.65 -0.39
CA LEU A 27 1.08 6.16 -1.49
C LEU A 27 1.84 7.42 -1.05
N LEU A 28 1.17 8.38 -0.41
CA LEU A 28 1.79 9.62 0.07
C LEU A 28 2.84 9.39 1.17
N LEU A 29 2.51 8.56 2.16
CA LEU A 29 3.43 8.23 3.26
C LEU A 29 4.58 7.34 2.78
N GLY A 30 4.30 6.36 1.92
CA GLY A 30 5.27 5.45 1.30
C GLY A 30 6.29 6.16 0.40
N CYS A 31 5.94 7.33 -0.12
CA CYS A 31 6.87 8.15 -0.86
C CYS A 31 7.91 8.84 0.05
N MET A 32 7.56 9.23 1.28
CA MET A 32 8.44 10.00 2.17
C MET A 32 9.17 9.15 3.22
N LEU A 33 8.57 8.04 3.63
CA LEU A 33 9.05 7.19 4.72
C LEU A 33 9.39 5.80 4.19
N ASP A 34 10.40 5.18 4.81
CA ASP A 34 10.77 3.80 4.51
C ASP A 34 9.62 2.82 4.79
N THR A 35 9.47 1.79 3.94
CA THR A 35 8.39 0.80 4.04
C THR A 35 8.42 0.07 5.38
N GLY A 36 9.60 -0.21 5.94
CA GLY A 36 9.73 -0.88 7.24
C GLY A 36 9.10 -0.05 8.36
N VAL A 37 9.32 1.27 8.36
CA VAL A 37 8.74 2.18 9.37
C VAL A 37 7.21 2.22 9.24
N LEU A 38 6.70 2.30 8.01
CA LEU A 38 5.26 2.33 7.76
C LEU A 38 4.58 1.02 8.16
N LEU A 39 5.20 -0.11 7.87
CA LEU A 39 4.65 -1.41 8.21
C LEU A 39 4.58 -1.62 9.74
N LEU A 40 5.59 -1.15 10.47
CA LEU A 40 5.65 -1.28 11.92
C LEU A 40 4.71 -0.31 12.65
N VAL A 41 4.46 0.88 12.09
CA VAL A 41 3.68 1.94 12.76
C VAL A 41 2.25 2.02 12.21
N VAL A 42 2.09 2.13 10.90
CA VAL A 42 0.79 2.43 10.25
C VAL A 42 -0.12 1.22 10.22
N LEU A 43 0.43 0.03 9.95
CA LEU A 43 -0.35 -1.22 9.88
C LEU A 43 -1.10 -1.54 11.19
N PRO A 44 -0.46 -1.59 12.38
CA PRO A 44 -1.16 -1.86 13.63
C PRO A 44 -2.09 -0.73 14.07
N VAL A 45 -1.82 0.52 13.66
CA VAL A 45 -2.72 1.66 13.92
C VAL A 45 -4.03 1.53 13.16
N LEU A 46 -4.02 0.94 11.96
CA LEU A 46 -5.20 0.76 11.11
C LEU A 46 -5.90 -0.60 11.32
N MET A 47 -5.23 -1.60 11.89
CA MET A 47 -5.82 -2.89 12.30
C MET A 47 -7.17 -2.78 13.03
N PRO A 48 -7.39 -1.89 14.01
CA PRO A 48 -8.71 -1.77 14.64
C PRO A 48 -9.81 -1.32 13.67
N ALA A 49 -9.50 -0.46 12.69
CA ALA A 49 -10.47 -0.06 11.67
C ALA A 49 -10.76 -1.19 10.67
N VAL A 50 -9.73 -1.95 10.29
CA VAL A 50 -9.84 -3.13 9.41
C VAL A 50 -10.76 -4.19 10.01
N ARG A 51 -10.61 -4.47 11.32
CA ARG A 51 -11.47 -5.43 12.04
C ARG A 51 -12.93 -4.96 12.15
N LEU A 52 -13.15 -3.65 12.29
CA LEU A 52 -14.51 -3.07 12.34
C LEU A 52 -15.23 -3.15 10.99
N LEU A 53 -14.47 -3.15 9.89
CA LEU A 53 -14.99 -3.20 8.52
C LEU A 53 -15.05 -4.64 7.97
N GLU A 54 -14.80 -5.65 8.82
CA GLU A 54 -14.75 -7.08 8.45
C GLU A 54 -13.79 -7.38 7.28
N ILE A 55 -12.71 -6.59 7.15
CA ILE A 55 -11.67 -6.79 6.14
C ILE A 55 -10.65 -7.81 6.67
N ASP A 56 -10.29 -8.79 5.84
CA ASP A 56 -9.23 -9.74 6.15
C ASP A 56 -7.90 -9.02 6.46
N PRO A 57 -7.29 -9.22 7.64
CA PRO A 57 -6.07 -8.51 8.04
C PRO A 57 -4.88 -8.88 7.15
N VAL A 58 -4.81 -10.12 6.67
CA VAL A 58 -3.79 -10.56 5.70
C VAL A 58 -3.96 -9.85 4.36
N HIS A 59 -5.21 -9.73 3.90
CA HIS A 59 -5.50 -9.04 2.65
C HIS A 59 -5.09 -7.57 2.73
N PHE A 60 -5.49 -6.88 3.80
CA PHE A 60 -5.12 -5.49 4.04
C PHE A 60 -3.60 -5.30 4.15
N GLY A 61 -2.92 -6.20 4.87
CA GLY A 61 -1.47 -6.15 5.03
C GLY A 61 -0.73 -6.25 3.71
N VAL A 62 -1.11 -7.21 2.87
CA VAL A 62 -0.49 -7.40 1.54
C VAL A 62 -0.76 -6.20 0.64
N VAL A 63 -2.01 -5.71 0.58
CA VAL A 63 -2.34 -4.52 -0.21
C VAL A 63 -1.53 -3.32 0.26
N ALA A 64 -1.39 -3.11 1.58
CA ALA A 64 -0.59 -2.03 2.14
C ALA A 64 0.89 -2.15 1.76
N ILE A 65 1.50 -3.34 1.88
CA ILE A 65 2.90 -3.61 1.50
C ILE A 65 3.13 -3.29 0.02
N VAL A 66 2.28 -3.82 -0.85
CA VAL A 66 2.40 -3.59 -2.31
C VAL A 66 2.30 -2.11 -2.60
N ASN A 67 1.41 -1.40 -1.93
CA ASN A 67 1.22 0.03 -2.14
C ASN A 67 2.41 0.86 -1.62
N PHE A 68 3.00 0.49 -0.49
CA PHE A 68 4.24 1.13 0.00
C PHE A 68 5.43 0.87 -0.93
N MET A 69 5.56 -0.35 -1.46
CA MET A 69 6.57 -0.68 -2.46
C MET A 69 6.39 0.16 -3.74
N ILE A 70 5.16 0.34 -4.19
CA ILE A 70 4.84 1.23 -5.32
C ILE A 70 5.16 2.68 -4.96
N GLY A 71 4.82 3.15 -3.76
CA GLY A 71 5.14 4.50 -3.27
C GLY A 71 6.63 4.80 -3.25
N LEU A 72 7.47 3.84 -2.85
CA LEU A 72 8.92 3.96 -2.86
C LEU A 72 9.53 4.08 -4.26
N VAL A 73 8.88 3.45 -5.25
CA VAL A 73 9.28 3.50 -6.66
C VAL A 73 8.69 4.74 -7.36
N THR A 74 7.51 5.21 -6.94
CA THR A 74 6.83 6.37 -7.51
C THR A 74 7.65 7.63 -7.23
N PRO A 75 7.80 8.56 -8.20
CA PRO A 75 8.62 9.74 -8.01
C PRO A 75 7.82 10.88 -7.36
N PRO A 76 7.95 11.06 -6.03
CA PRO A 76 8.08 12.42 -5.50
C PRO A 76 9.32 12.60 -4.58
N TYR A 77 9.88 11.51 -4.01
CA TYR A 77 11.17 11.53 -3.28
C TYR A 77 12.12 10.38 -3.67
N GLY A 78 11.61 9.31 -4.29
CA GLY A 78 12.40 8.33 -5.05
C GLY A 78 13.68 7.85 -4.37
N LEU A 79 13.67 7.56 -3.07
CA LEU A 79 14.88 7.17 -2.32
C LEU A 79 15.61 6.02 -3.02
N LEU A 80 14.87 5.02 -3.50
CA LEU A 80 15.41 3.91 -4.28
C LEU A 80 15.95 4.36 -5.64
N LEU A 81 15.27 5.27 -6.33
CA LEU A 81 15.75 5.84 -7.60
C LEU A 81 17.02 6.68 -7.39
N PHE A 82 17.14 7.37 -6.25
CA PHE A 82 18.29 8.18 -5.87
C PHE A 82 19.51 7.31 -5.53
N VAL A 83 19.32 6.24 -4.76
CA VAL A 83 20.36 5.23 -4.50
C VAL A 83 20.80 4.56 -5.80
N MET A 84 19.85 4.16 -6.66
CA MET A 84 20.17 3.54 -7.95
C MET A 84 20.89 4.50 -8.91
N SER A 85 20.50 5.78 -8.97
CA SER A 85 21.21 6.80 -9.76
C SER A 85 22.65 6.97 -9.28
N SER A 86 22.89 6.90 -7.97
CA SER A 86 24.22 6.99 -7.36
C SER A 86 25.10 5.77 -7.67
N LEU A 87 24.50 4.58 -7.78
CA LEU A 87 25.21 3.33 -8.12
C LEU A 87 25.43 3.15 -9.62
N ALA A 88 24.45 3.51 -10.44
CA ALA A 88 24.44 3.25 -11.89
C ALA A 88 25.04 4.40 -12.72
N VAL A 89 25.32 5.57 -12.14
CA VAL A 89 25.87 6.77 -12.82
C VAL A 89 24.97 7.22 -13.99
N VAL A 90 23.66 6.96 -13.90
CA VAL A 90 22.64 7.41 -14.84
C VAL A 90 21.88 8.57 -14.21
N PRO A 91 21.61 9.67 -14.94
CA PRO A 91 20.86 10.80 -14.39
C PRO A 91 19.47 10.37 -13.95
N LEU A 92 19.07 10.82 -12.76
CA LEU A 92 17.78 10.50 -12.13
C LEU A 92 16.59 10.74 -13.07
N LYS A 93 16.67 11.76 -13.94
CA LYS A 93 15.64 12.12 -14.92
C LYS A 93 15.32 10.97 -15.90
N ASP A 94 16.34 10.26 -16.37
CA ASP A 94 16.15 9.17 -17.35
C ASP A 94 15.53 7.94 -16.68
N ILE A 95 15.94 7.66 -15.44
CA ILE A 95 15.36 6.59 -14.62
C ILE A 95 13.90 6.91 -14.32
N MET A 96 13.58 8.12 -13.87
CA MET A 96 12.21 8.56 -13.56
C MET A 96 11.27 8.43 -14.77
N ALA A 97 11.75 8.76 -15.97
CA ALA A 97 10.96 8.64 -17.20
C ALA A 97 10.63 7.17 -17.55
N GLN A 98 11.54 6.23 -17.23
CA GLN A 98 11.28 4.80 -17.41
C GLN A 98 10.35 4.23 -16.34
N VAL A 99 10.50 4.68 -15.10
CA VAL A 99 9.67 4.25 -13.96
C VAL A 99 8.20 4.52 -14.20
N TRP A 100 7.85 5.65 -14.82
CA TRP A 100 6.45 5.96 -15.17
C TRP A 100 5.78 4.87 -16.02
N LYS A 101 6.53 4.23 -16.93
CA LYS A 101 6.01 3.12 -17.74
C LYS A 101 5.83 1.84 -16.91
N PHE A 102 6.72 1.62 -15.94
CA PHE A 102 6.64 0.51 -14.99
C PHE A 102 5.53 0.69 -13.94
N LEU A 103 5.13 1.93 -13.68
CA LEU A 103 4.06 2.24 -12.75
C LEU A 103 2.71 1.71 -13.21
N ILE A 104 2.47 1.69 -14.52
CA ILE A 104 1.21 1.23 -15.14
C ILE A 104 0.89 -0.23 -14.75
N PRO A 105 1.75 -1.23 -15.01
CA PRO A 105 1.48 -2.61 -14.61
C PRO A 105 1.42 -2.76 -13.09
N LEU A 106 2.20 -2.00 -12.32
CA LEU A 106 2.18 -2.03 -10.85
C LEU A 106 0.82 -1.60 -10.28
N VAL A 107 0.28 -0.49 -10.77
CA VAL A 107 -1.05 0.00 -10.37
C VAL A 107 -2.15 -0.96 -10.83
N LEU A 108 -1.99 -1.58 -11.99
CA LEU A 108 -2.95 -2.56 -12.51
C LEU A 108 -2.98 -3.82 -11.63
N VAL A 109 -1.81 -4.31 -11.22
CA VAL A 109 -1.71 -5.40 -10.23
C VAL A 109 -2.31 -4.99 -8.89
N LEU A 110 -2.02 -3.78 -8.40
CA LEU A 110 -2.61 -3.27 -7.15
C LEU A 110 -4.14 -3.25 -7.21
N LEU A 111 -4.73 -2.76 -8.30
CA LEU A 111 -6.17 -2.79 -8.55
C LEU A 111 -6.72 -4.21 -8.56
N LEU A 112 -6.04 -5.14 -9.24
CA LEU A 112 -6.43 -6.55 -9.25
C LEU A 112 -6.40 -7.16 -7.85
N LEU A 113 -5.38 -6.86 -7.04
CA LEU A 113 -5.30 -7.33 -5.67
C LEU A 113 -6.46 -6.77 -4.84
N VAL A 114 -6.74 -5.46 -4.93
CA VAL A 114 -7.84 -4.79 -4.21
C VAL A 114 -9.21 -5.36 -4.61
N LEU A 115 -9.43 -5.66 -5.90
CA LEU A 115 -10.70 -6.18 -6.40
C LEU A 115 -10.88 -7.68 -6.14
N PHE A 116 -9.79 -8.45 -6.10
CA PHE A 116 -9.81 -9.90 -5.94
C PHE A 116 -9.00 -10.32 -4.70
N PRO A 117 -9.59 -10.22 -3.49
CA PRO A 117 -8.94 -10.65 -2.26
C PRO A 117 -8.57 -12.14 -2.26
N SER A 118 -9.28 -12.95 -3.07
CA SER A 118 -8.96 -14.36 -3.29
C SER A 118 -7.57 -14.59 -3.88
N LEU A 119 -7.03 -13.68 -4.71
CA LEU A 119 -5.66 -13.81 -5.23
C LEU A 119 -4.63 -13.74 -4.10
N VAL A 120 -4.87 -12.85 -3.13
CA VAL A 120 -4.02 -12.70 -1.96
C VAL A 120 -4.21 -13.85 -0.97
N LEU A 121 -5.45 -14.27 -0.75
CA LEU A 121 -5.81 -15.24 0.28
C LEU A 121 -5.66 -16.70 -0.17
N TRP A 122 -5.52 -16.97 -1.48
CA TRP A 122 -5.35 -18.32 -2.00
C TRP A 122 -4.10 -19.02 -1.46
N LEU A 123 -2.95 -18.34 -1.50
CA LEU A 123 -1.69 -18.89 -1.00
C LEU A 123 -1.69 -19.05 0.54
N PRO A 124 -2.13 -18.06 1.36
CA PRO A 124 -2.32 -18.22 2.79
C PRO A 124 -3.25 -19.39 3.15
N ARG A 125 -4.38 -19.56 2.46
CA ARG A 125 -5.31 -20.67 2.71
C ARG A 125 -4.68 -22.02 2.44
N LEU A 126 -3.87 -22.13 1.37
CA LEU A 126 -3.07 -23.33 1.10
C LEU A 126 -2.00 -23.58 2.16
N ALA A 127 -1.44 -22.53 2.74
CA ALA A 127 -0.47 -22.60 3.84
C ALA A 127 -1.13 -22.86 5.22
N GLY A 128 -2.46 -23.02 5.30
CA GLY A 128 -3.19 -23.32 6.54
C GLY A 128 -3.87 -22.13 7.21
N TYR A 129 -4.00 -20.98 6.54
CA TYR A 129 -4.73 -19.82 7.05
C TYR A 129 -6.26 -20.02 6.98
N GLY A 130 -6.93 -19.97 8.14
CA GLY A 130 -8.37 -20.23 8.28
C GLY A 130 -9.29 -19.00 8.22
N GLY A 131 -8.75 -17.79 8.13
CA GLY A 131 -9.51 -16.54 8.35
C GLY A 131 -9.23 -15.96 9.72
#